data_AF-A0A848LNX5-F1
#
_entry.id   AF-A0A848LNX5-F1
#
_cell.length_a   1.000
_cell.length_b   1.000
_cell.length_c   1.000
_cell.angle_alpha   90.00
_cell.angle_beta   90.00
_cell.angle_gamma   90.00
#
_symmetry.space_group_name_H-M   'P 1'
#
loop_
_entity.id
_entity.type
_entity.pdbx_description
1 polymer ?
#
loop_
_entity_poly.entity_id
_entity_poly.type
_entity_poly.pdbx_seq_one_letter_code
_entity_poly.pdbx_strand_id
1 'polypeptide(L)'
;MEMNVRRLGNYRNLPYGDPDAPELTDRSHEPRLPDEADIVRYLQSGRCFVACPGVSRDILDPARRIISSGSGYTDGVWFWNEDLPHYVKTYNAPLPDEFLAHVRARLAERS
;
A
#
# COMPACT_ATOMS: atom_id res chain seq x y z
N MET A 1 19.38 1.68 16.04
CA MET A 1 18.03 2.24 16.22
C MET A 1 17.08 1.25 15.58
N GLU A 2 16.59 0.29 16.37
CA GLU A 2 15.58 -0.67 15.89
C GLU A 2 14.26 0.06 15.72
N MET A 3 13.90 0.30 14.47
CA MET A 3 12.56 0.71 14.12
C MET A 3 11.77 -0.55 13.78
N ASN A 4 11.01 -1.06 14.75
CA ASN A 4 10.10 -2.19 14.55
C ASN A 4 8.82 -1.71 13.83
N VAL A 5 8.99 -1.09 12.66
CA VAL A 5 7.88 -0.57 11.84
C VAL A 5 7.41 -1.67 10.92
N ARG A 6 6.11 -1.97 10.96
CA ARG A 6 5.52 -3.04 10.15
C ARG A 6 5.42 -2.57 8.71
N ARG A 7 5.96 -3.36 7.78
CA ARG A 7 5.94 -3.04 6.36
C ARG A 7 4.65 -3.56 5.73
N LEU A 8 4.06 -2.74 4.87
CA LEU A 8 2.84 -3.02 4.15
C LEU A 8 3.09 -2.91 2.64
N GLY A 9 2.48 -3.79 1.85
CA GLY A 9 2.55 -3.74 0.39
C GLY A 9 3.86 -4.27 -0.21
N ASN A 10 4.67 -4.98 0.56
CA ASN A 10 5.92 -5.63 0.13
C ASN A 10 5.66 -6.97 -0.58
N TYR A 11 4.76 -6.99 -1.58
CA TYR A 11 4.42 -8.20 -2.33
C TYR A 11 5.64 -8.80 -3.05
N ARG A 12 5.73 -10.14 -3.12
CA ARG A 12 6.96 -10.84 -3.54
C ARG A 12 7.48 -10.48 -4.93
N ASN A 13 6.60 -10.11 -5.86
CA ASN A 13 6.92 -9.84 -7.26
C ASN A 13 7.25 -8.36 -7.53
N LEU A 14 7.23 -7.51 -6.50
CA LEU A 14 7.73 -6.14 -6.59
C LEU A 14 9.26 -6.10 -6.46
N PRO A 15 9.94 -5.10 -7.04
CA PRO A 15 11.40 -4.97 -6.95
C PRO A 15 11.95 -4.90 -5.51
N TYR A 16 11.10 -4.51 -4.56
CA TYR A 16 11.40 -4.40 -3.13
C TYR A 16 10.58 -5.40 -2.29
N GLY A 17 10.02 -6.42 -2.94
CA GLY A 17 9.17 -7.44 -2.33
C GLY A 17 9.89 -8.27 -1.29
N ASP A 18 9.11 -8.83 -0.38
CA ASP A 18 9.57 -9.85 0.55
C ASP A 18 9.29 -11.25 -0.07
N PRO A 19 10.29 -12.15 -0.15
CA PRO A 19 10.10 -13.49 -0.70
C PRO A 19 8.98 -14.28 -0.01
N ASP A 20 8.73 -14.03 1.27
CA ASP A 20 7.72 -14.74 2.06
C ASP A 20 6.34 -14.06 1.99
N ALA A 21 6.24 -12.88 1.37
CA ALA A 21 4.98 -12.16 1.20
C ALA A 21 4.08 -12.79 0.12
N PRO A 22 2.77 -12.49 0.15
CA PRO A 22 1.88 -12.84 -0.96
C PRO A 22 2.32 -12.17 -2.27
N GLU A 23 1.89 -12.77 -3.38
CA GLU A 23 2.08 -12.19 -4.70
C GLU A 23 1.04 -11.11 -4.97
N LEU A 24 1.47 -10.02 -5.63
CA LEU A 24 0.57 -9.02 -6.15
C LEU A 24 -0.01 -9.54 -7.46
N THR A 25 -1.33 -9.70 -7.51
CA THR A 25 -2.07 -10.13 -8.68
C THR A 25 -3.26 -9.21 -8.93
N ASP A 26 -3.81 -9.23 -10.15
CA ASP A 26 -5.04 -8.53 -10.45
C ASP A 26 -6.24 -9.28 -9.84
N ARG A 27 -6.82 -8.70 -8.80
CA ARG A 27 -8.02 -9.20 -8.10
C ARG A 27 -9.20 -8.24 -8.24
N SER A 28 -9.18 -7.40 -9.27
CA SER A 28 -10.22 -6.39 -9.52
C SER A 28 -11.62 -6.98 -9.71
N HIS A 29 -11.71 -8.26 -10.08
CA HIS A 29 -12.96 -9.02 -10.21
C HIS A 29 -13.50 -9.58 -8.88
N GLU A 30 -12.72 -9.58 -7.80
CA GLU A 30 -13.14 -10.08 -6.50
C GLU A 30 -13.97 -9.03 -5.72
N PRO A 31 -14.79 -9.46 -4.74
CA PRO A 31 -15.46 -8.54 -3.84
C PRO A 31 -14.46 -7.59 -3.17
N ARG A 32 -14.77 -6.29 -3.25
CA ARG A 32 -13.97 -5.22 -2.65
C ARG A 32 -14.33 -5.05 -1.18
N LEU A 33 -13.40 -4.49 -0.42
CA LEU A 33 -13.68 -4.06 0.94
C LEU A 33 -14.75 -2.95 0.92
N PRO A 34 -15.75 -2.99 1.82
CA PRO A 34 -16.81 -1.97 1.86
C PRO A 34 -16.26 -0.56 2.12
N ASP A 35 -15.13 -0.48 2.80
CA ASP A 35 -14.40 0.74 3.18
C ASP A 35 -13.14 0.99 2.33
N GLU A 36 -13.01 0.36 1.15
CA GLU A 36 -11.85 0.49 0.27
C GLU A 36 -11.49 1.96 -0.02
N ALA A 37 -12.48 2.79 -0.34
CA ALA A 37 -12.27 4.19 -0.67
C ALA A 37 -11.63 4.98 0.49
N ASP A 38 -12.06 4.70 1.72
CA ASP A 38 -11.50 5.34 2.91
C ASP A 38 -10.10 4.83 3.24
N ILE A 39 -9.84 3.53 3.04
CA ILE A 39 -8.51 2.93 3.22
C ILE A 39 -7.53 3.51 2.19
N VAL A 40 -7.92 3.62 0.92
CA VAL A 40 -7.09 4.23 -0.13
C VAL A 40 -6.78 5.68 0.22
N ARG A 41 -7.79 6.45 0.64
CA ARG A 41 -7.61 7.84 1.08
C ARG A 41 -6.69 7.93 2.30
N TYR A 42 -6.81 7.01 3.25
CA TYR A 42 -5.92 6.91 4.41
C TYR A 42 -4.46 6.73 3.96
N LEU A 43 -4.19 5.75 3.10
CA LEU A 43 -2.85 5.46 2.58
C LEU A 43 -2.26 6.66 1.81
N GLN A 44 -3.08 7.37 1.02
CA GLN A 44 -2.68 8.59 0.30
C GLN A 44 -2.39 9.77 1.24
N SER A 45 -3.03 9.81 2.41
CA SER A 45 -2.83 10.85 3.42
C SER A 45 -1.67 10.58 4.39
N GLY A 46 -0.89 9.51 4.14
CA GLY A 46 0.28 9.15 4.94
C GLY A 46 1.29 10.30 5.05
N ARG A 47 2.10 10.28 6.11
CA ARG A 47 3.21 11.22 6.26
C ARG A 47 4.39 10.70 5.45
N CYS A 48 4.94 11.56 4.58
CA CYS A 48 6.15 11.22 3.84
C CYS A 48 7.30 10.95 4.85
N PHE A 49 7.85 9.73 4.79
CA PHE A 49 8.96 9.29 5.63
C PHE A 49 10.28 9.33 4.85
N VAL A 50 10.25 8.91 3.59
CA VAL A 50 11.41 8.94 2.68
C VAL A 50 10.93 9.47 1.33
N ALA A 51 11.57 10.53 0.83
CA ALA A 51 11.32 11.05 -0.50
C ALA A 51 12.40 10.53 -1.47
N CYS A 52 11.97 9.97 -2.59
CA CYS A 52 12.86 9.41 -3.62
C CYS A 52 12.68 10.19 -4.94
N PRO A 53 13.75 10.58 -5.63
CA PRO A 53 13.66 11.15 -6.98
C PRO A 53 13.53 10.06 -8.06
N GLY A 54 12.95 8.92 -7.72
CA GLY A 54 12.83 7.74 -8.58
C GLY A 54 11.52 7.69 -9.36
N VAL A 55 11.30 6.56 -10.03
CA VAL A 55 10.00 6.23 -10.64
C VAL A 55 9.65 4.77 -10.33
N SER A 56 8.45 4.53 -9.83
CA SER A 56 7.84 3.20 -9.74
C SER A 56 6.87 3.02 -10.91
N ARG A 57 6.93 1.84 -11.53
CA ARG A 57 6.05 1.48 -12.65
C ARG A 57 5.10 0.39 -12.19
N ASP A 58 3.88 0.46 -12.68
CA ASP A 58 2.88 -0.57 -12.49
C ASP A 58 3.39 -1.90 -13.07
N ILE A 59 3.53 -2.92 -12.22
CA ILE A 59 4.05 -4.23 -12.65
C ILE A 59 2.99 -5.12 -13.30
N LEU A 60 1.71 -4.83 -13.06
CA LEU A 60 0.57 -5.58 -13.58
C LEU A 60 0.04 -4.97 -14.89
N ASP A 61 0.27 -3.67 -15.13
CA ASP A 61 -0.02 -3.03 -16.41
C ASP A 61 0.98 -3.47 -17.51
N PRO A 62 0.52 -4.06 -18.62
CA PRO A 62 1.38 -4.39 -19.76
C PRO A 62 2.15 -3.18 -20.31
N ALA A 63 1.58 -1.97 -20.21
CA ALA A 63 2.22 -0.74 -20.67
C ALA A 63 3.26 -0.18 -19.68
N ARG A 64 3.42 -0.78 -18.49
CA ARG A 64 4.37 -0.37 -17.44
C ARG A 64 4.32 1.14 -17.15
N ARG A 65 3.12 1.70 -17.05
CA ARG A 65 2.93 3.13 -16.76
C ARG A 65 3.55 3.52 -15.41
N ILE A 66 4.03 4.75 -15.34
CA ILE A 66 4.59 5.31 -14.10
C ILE A 66 3.43 5.65 -13.16
N ILE A 67 3.49 5.17 -11.92
CA ILE A 67 2.42 5.33 -10.92
C ILE A 67 2.88 6.06 -9.66
N SER A 68 4.18 6.15 -9.41
CA SER A 68 4.72 6.87 -8.26
C SER A 68 6.20 7.22 -8.42
N SER A 69 6.75 7.98 -7.47
CA SER A 69 8.18 8.29 -7.37
C SER A 69 8.99 7.23 -6.61
N GLY A 70 8.32 6.22 -6.04
CA GLY A 70 8.92 5.24 -5.14
C GLY A 70 9.21 5.81 -3.75
N SER A 71 8.55 6.91 -3.36
CA SER A 71 8.65 7.48 -2.03
C SER A 71 7.95 6.58 -0.98
N GLY A 72 8.38 6.68 0.27
CA GLY A 72 7.86 5.89 1.39
C GLY A 72 7.05 6.74 2.37
N TYR A 73 5.94 6.20 2.85
CA TYR A 73 4.96 6.86 3.70
C TYR A 73 4.71 6.05 4.97
N THR A 74 4.29 6.74 6.03
CA THR A 74 3.98 6.13 7.32
C THR A 74 2.86 6.85 8.07
N ASP A 75 2.20 6.12 8.96
CA ASP A 75 1.29 6.66 9.99
C ASP A 75 1.89 6.60 11.42
N GLY A 76 3.16 6.21 11.53
CA GLY A 76 3.88 6.00 12.79
C GLY A 76 3.93 4.56 13.28
N VAL A 77 3.11 3.65 12.72
CA VAL A 77 3.09 2.22 13.06
C VAL A 77 3.40 1.37 11.83
N TRP A 78 2.80 1.74 10.70
CA TRP A 78 2.93 1.08 9.42
C TRP A 78 3.77 1.92 8.46
N PHE A 79 4.52 1.24 7.59
CA PHE A 79 5.25 1.85 6.48
C PHE A 79 4.84 1.21 5.16
N TRP A 80 4.58 2.03 4.15
CA TRP A 80 4.21 1.61 2.81
C TRP A 80 4.88 2.48 1.75
N ASN A 81 4.95 1.98 0.52
CA ASN A 81 5.40 2.77 -0.63
C ASN A 81 4.23 3.55 -1.26
N GLU A 82 4.56 4.65 -1.92
CA GLU A 82 3.64 5.56 -2.59
C GLU A 82 2.73 4.89 -3.63
N ASP A 83 3.16 3.76 -4.20
CA ASP A 83 2.41 2.99 -5.19
C ASP A 83 1.35 2.05 -4.57
N LEU A 84 1.41 1.75 -3.27
CA LEU A 84 0.44 0.87 -2.62
C LEU A 84 -1.03 1.32 -2.78
N PRO A 85 -1.41 2.60 -2.55
CA PRO A 85 -2.78 3.04 -2.79
C PRO A 85 -3.27 2.77 -4.22
N HIS A 86 -2.38 2.87 -5.21
CA HIS A 86 -2.72 2.55 -6.61
C HIS A 86 -3.03 1.07 -6.77
N TYR A 87 -2.22 0.18 -6.17
CA TYR A 87 -2.44 -1.26 -6.26
C TYR A 87 -3.72 -1.71 -5.54
N VAL A 88 -4.03 -1.13 -4.37
CA VAL A 88 -5.30 -1.41 -3.65
C VAL A 88 -6.49 -0.95 -4.49
N LYS A 89 -6.48 0.29 -4.98
CA LYS A 89 -7.58 0.86 -5.76
C LYS A 89 -7.81 0.11 -7.09
N THR A 90 -6.74 -0.12 -7.84
CA THR A 90 -6.81 -0.63 -9.21
C THR A 90 -7.02 -2.14 -9.23
N TYR A 91 -6.27 -2.88 -8.41
CA TYR A 91 -6.16 -4.32 -8.49
C TYR A 91 -6.74 -5.07 -7.28
N ASN A 92 -7.37 -4.35 -6.34
CA ASN A 92 -7.88 -4.93 -5.09
C ASN A 92 -6.77 -5.69 -4.33
N ALA A 93 -5.58 -5.09 -4.28
CA ALA A 93 -4.41 -5.72 -3.68
C ALA A 93 -4.67 -6.08 -2.20
N PRO A 94 -4.31 -7.30 -1.76
CA PRO A 94 -4.66 -7.77 -0.44
C PRO A 94 -3.89 -7.00 0.65
N LEU A 95 -4.60 -6.65 1.72
CA LEU A 95 -4.05 -5.98 2.89
C LEU A 95 -4.19 -6.91 4.12
N PRO A 96 -3.22 -6.94 5.04
CA PRO A 96 -3.33 -7.73 6.27
C PRO A 96 -4.49 -7.27 7.16
N ASP A 97 -5.18 -8.22 7.79
CA ASP A 97 -6.32 -7.93 8.67
C ASP A 97 -5.97 -6.99 9.83
N GLU A 98 -4.75 -7.12 10.37
CA GLU A 98 -4.24 -6.25 11.43
C GLU A 98 -4.09 -4.79 10.99
N PHE A 99 -3.72 -4.54 9.72
CA PHE A 99 -3.68 -3.20 9.16
C PHE A 99 -5.10 -2.65 8.98
N LEU A 100 -6.02 -3.46 8.46
CA LEU A 100 -7.42 -3.07 8.28
C LEU A 100 -8.08 -2.68 9.61
N ALA A 101 -7.85 -3.47 10.66
CA ALA A 101 -8.31 -3.14 12.02
C ALA A 101 -7.72 -1.82 12.53
N HIS A 102 -6.42 -1.58 12.29
CA HIS A 102 -5.75 -0.34 12.67
C HIS A 102 -6.34 0.90 11.99
N VAL A 103 -6.51 0.85 10.67
CA VAL A 103 -7.06 1.96 9.88
C VAL A 103 -8.48 2.27 10.29
N ARG A 104 -9.33 1.24 10.47
CA ARG A 104 -10.73 1.41 10.89
C ARG A 104 -10.84 2.10 12.25
N ALA A 105 -9.99 1.72 13.21
CA ALA A 105 -9.94 2.39 14.51
C ALA A 105 -9.60 3.89 14.37
N ARG A 106 -8.55 4.23 13.60
CA ARG A 106 -8.16 5.63 13.36
C ARG A 106 -9.18 6.44 12.57
N LEU A 107 -9.92 5.80 11.67
CA LEU A 107 -10.99 6.47 10.93
C LEU A 107 -12.17 6.80 11.85
N ALA A 108 -12.52 5.88 12.76
CA ALA A 108 -13.57 6.10 13.76
C ALA A 108 -13.22 7.23 14.76
N GLU A 109 -11.95 7.36 15.13
CA GLU A 109 -11.46 8.45 16.01
C GLU A 109 -11.50 9.84 15.35
N ARG A 110 -11.58 9.90 14.01
CA ARG A 110 -11.57 11.14 13.22
C ARG A 110 -12.97 11.56 12.73
N SER A 111 -14.00 10.76 13.02
CA SER A 111 -15.39 11.01 12.63
C SER A 111 -16.20 11.62 13.78
#